data_AF-A0A537A2W3-F1
#
_entry.id   AF-A0A537A2W3-F1
#
_cell.length_a   1.000
_cell.length_b   1.000
_cell.length_c   1.000
_cell.angle_alpha   90.00
_cell.angle_beta   90.00
_cell.angle_gamma   90.00
#
_symmetry.space_group_name_H-M   'P 1'
#
loop_
_entity.id
_entity.type
_entity.pdbx_description
1 polymer ?
#
loop_
_entity_poly.entity_id
_entity_poly.type
_entity_poly.pdbx_seq_one_letter_code
_entity_poly.pdbx_strand_id
1 'polypeptide(L)'
;MRGKALEHYEAKDGDLFDFVTRWTAVMVRSDDGKWRLRAIHFGTNHLDNPVLTKVQRTLIRDGIIAAIIALLIGSAVGWWLGRKRSRVAAAQP
;
A
#
# COMPACT_ATOMS: atom_id res chain seq x y z
N MET A 1 -0.35 7.70 -32.20
CA MET A 1 -0.91 6.40 -31.79
C MET A 1 -0.95 6.32 -30.27
N ARG A 2 -1.84 5.52 -29.69
CA ARG A 2 -1.93 5.32 -28.24
C ARG A 2 -2.27 3.86 -27.94
N GLY A 3 -1.89 3.39 -26.75
CA GLY A 3 -2.24 2.04 -26.29
C GLY A 3 -2.05 1.85 -24.80
N LYS A 4 -2.23 0.60 -24.36
CA LYS A 4 -1.97 0.14 -23.00
C LYS A 4 -0.96 -1.01 -23.05
N ALA A 5 -0.22 -1.18 -21.97
CA ALA A 5 0.69 -2.28 -21.72
C ALA A 5 0.48 -2.78 -20.28
N LEU A 6 0.75 -4.06 -20.05
CA LEU A 6 0.84 -4.64 -18.72
C LEU A 6 2.31 -4.94 -18.48
N GLU A 7 2.89 -4.33 -17.45
CA GLU A 7 4.29 -4.45 -17.10
C GLU A 7 4.43 -5.19 -15.78
N HIS A 8 5.20 -6.28 -15.78
CA HIS A 8 5.47 -7.10 -14.61
C HIS A 8 6.80 -6.69 -14.00
N TYR A 9 6.81 -6.30 -12.73
CA TYR A 9 8.00 -5.92 -11.98
C TYR A 9 8.17 -6.80 -10.75
N GLU A 10 9.42 -7.14 -10.46
CA GLU A 10 9.83 -7.82 -9.23
C GLU A 10 10.65 -6.85 -8.39
N ALA A 11 10.24 -6.65 -7.13
CA ALA A 11 10.98 -5.85 -6.17
C ALA A 11 12.07 -6.68 -5.48
N LYS A 12 13.01 -6.00 -4.82
CA LYS A 12 14.19 -6.64 -4.20
C LYS A 12 13.86 -7.64 -3.09
N ASP A 13 12.68 -7.51 -2.49
CA ASP A 13 12.13 -8.40 -1.47
C ASP A 13 11.34 -9.58 -2.06
N GLY A 14 11.29 -9.70 -3.40
CA GLY A 14 10.57 -10.75 -4.12
C GLY A 14 9.11 -10.42 -4.40
N ASP A 15 8.65 -9.20 -4.07
CA ASP A 15 7.29 -8.79 -4.36
C ASP A 15 7.05 -8.59 -5.86
N LEU A 16 5.96 -9.15 -6.37
CA LEU A 16 5.54 -9.00 -7.75
C LEU A 16 4.47 -7.90 -7.88
N PHE A 17 4.67 -7.00 -8.83
CA PHE A 17 3.77 -5.89 -9.10
C PHE A 17 3.44 -5.77 -10.58
N ASP A 18 2.14 -5.71 -10.87
CA ASP A 18 1.61 -5.50 -12.21
C ASP A 18 1.22 -4.04 -12.39
N PHE A 19 1.88 -3.36 -13.32
CA PHE A 19 1.58 -1.97 -13.66
C PHE A 19 0.87 -1.89 -15.01
N VAL A 20 -0.29 -1.24 -15.01
CA VAL A 20 -0.99 -0.89 -16.24
C VAL A 20 -0.45 0.44 -16.77
N THR A 21 0.42 0.36 -17.77
CA THR A 21 1.05 1.51 -18.40
C THR A 21 0.28 1.94 -19.63
N ARG A 22 0.08 3.25 -19.81
CA ARG A 22 -0.48 3.85 -21.01
C ARG A 22 0.66 4.44 -21.82
N TRP A 23 0.60 4.30 -23.13
CA TRP A 23 1.61 4.89 -24.00
C TRP A 23 0.97 5.73 -25.10
N THR A 24 1.66 6.80 -25.47
CA THR A 24 1.35 7.65 -26.63
C THR A 24 2.60 7.79 -27.47
N ALA A 25 2.47 7.52 -28.77
CA ALA A 25 3.55 7.61 -29.74
C ALA A 25 3.22 8.62 -30.84
N VAL A 26 4.18 9.48 -31.17
CA VAL A 26 4.16 10.38 -32.33
C VAL A 26 5.02 9.79 -33.42
N MET A 27 4.43 9.56 -34.58
CA MET A 27 5.13 9.05 -35.76
C MET A 27 5.08 10.10 -36.87
N VAL A 28 6.15 10.18 -37.64
CA VAL A 28 6.25 11.04 -38.82
C VAL A 28 6.64 10.21 -40.01
N ARG A 29 6.07 10.52 -41.17
CA ARG A 29 6.49 9.93 -42.43
C ARG A 29 7.65 10.78 -42.96
N SER A 30 8.79 10.16 -43.26
CA SER A 30 9.93 10.87 -43.82
C SER A 30 9.90 10.87 -45.34
N ASP A 31 10.84 11.59 -45.94
CA ASP A 31 10.92 11.82 -47.39
C ASP A 31 11.10 10.53 -48.20
N ASP A 32 11.68 9.49 -47.61
CA ASP A 32 11.79 8.14 -48.19
C ASP A 32 10.49 7.32 -48.12
N GLY A 33 9.39 7.93 -47.71
CA GLY A 33 8.06 7.32 -47.60
C GLY A 33 7.87 6.41 -46.39
N LYS A 34 8.89 6.21 -45.55
CA LYS A 34 8.83 5.33 -44.37
C LYS A 34 8.35 6.08 -43.13
N TRP A 35 7.60 5.38 -42.28
CA TRP A 35 7.19 5.90 -40.96
C TRP A 35 8.32 5.73 -39.95
N ARG A 36 8.61 6.79 -39.19
CA ARG A 36 9.59 6.80 -38.10
C ARG A 36 8.95 7.27 -36.81
N LEU A 37 9.35 6.66 -35.70
CA LEU A 37 8.97 7.09 -34.37
C LEU A 37 9.75 8.37 -34.02
N ARG A 38 9.03 9.42 -33.66
CA ARG A 38 9.64 10.72 -33.28
C ARG A 38 9.68 10.91 -31.77
N ALA A 39 8.63 10.48 -31.09
CA ALA A 39 8.53 10.53 -29.64
C ALA A 39 7.62 9.42 -29.15
N ILE A 40 7.94 8.87 -27.98
CA ILE A 40 7.07 7.97 -27.25
C ILE A 40 7.05 8.42 -25.79
N HIS A 41 5.86 8.45 -25.21
CA HIS A 41 5.65 8.78 -23.81
C HIS A 41 4.91 7.62 -23.15
N PHE A 42 5.46 7.13 -22.04
CA PHE A 42 4.87 6.13 -21.19
C PHE A 42 4.42 6.81 -19.89
N GLY A 43 3.20 6.52 -19.46
CA GLY A 43 2.65 7.04 -18.22
C GLY A 43 1.84 5.96 -17.52
N THR A 44 2.01 5.87 -16.20
CA THR A 44 1.25 4.96 -15.35
C THR A 44 0.10 5.72 -14.68
N ASN A 45 -1.01 5.06 -14.37
CA ASN A 45 -2.05 5.66 -13.54
C ASN A 45 -1.59 5.64 -12.07
N HIS A 46 -1.31 6.81 -11.50
CA HIS A 46 -0.87 6.91 -10.10
C HIS A 46 -1.94 6.51 -9.08
N LEU A 47 -3.22 6.54 -9.46
CA LEU A 47 -4.32 6.13 -8.58
C LEU A 47 -4.38 4.60 -8.40
N ASP A 48 -3.95 3.84 -9.41
CA ASP A 48 -3.90 2.37 -9.39
C ASP A 48 -2.47 1.88 -9.12
N ASN A 49 -1.81 2.45 -8.10
CA ASN A 49 -0.45 2.07 -7.75
C ASN A 49 -0.46 0.82 -6.84
N PRO A 50 -0.02 -0.35 -7.33
CA PRO A 50 -0.06 -1.60 -6.56
C PRO A 50 0.91 -1.60 -5.38
N VAL A 51 2.03 -0.86 -5.48
CA VAL A 51 3.00 -0.70 -4.39
C VAL A 51 2.38 0.09 -3.24
N LEU A 52 1.77 1.25 -3.54
CA LEU A 52 1.08 2.06 -2.53
C LEU A 52 -0.06 1.28 -1.87
N THR A 53 -0.83 0.54 -2.66
CA THR A 53 -1.91 -0.32 -2.17
C THR A 53 -1.39 -1.36 -1.19
N LYS A 54 -0.27 -2.01 -1.50
CA LYS A 54 0.37 -2.99 -0.61
C LYS A 54 0.80 -2.34 0.70
N VAL A 55 1.52 -1.23 0.65
CA VAL A 55 1.98 -0.49 1.83
C VAL A 55 0.79 -0.10 2.71
N GLN A 56 -0.27 0.45 2.12
CA GLN A 56 -1.47 0.84 2.86
C GLN A 56 -2.13 -0.36 3.55
N ARG A 57 -2.28 -1.49 2.86
CA ARG A 57 -2.85 -2.71 3.46
C ARG A 57 -2.01 -3.23 4.62
N THR A 58 -0.68 -3.25 4.47
CA THR A 58 0.24 -3.67 5.53
C THR A 58 0.12 -2.74 6.75
N LEU A 59 0.14 -1.43 6.54
CA LEU A 59 -0.01 -0.45 7.62
C LEU A 59 -1.34 -0.59 8.36
N ILE A 60 -2.46 -0.77 7.63
CA ILE A 60 -3.78 -0.97 8.23
C ILE A 60 -3.80 -2.27 9.04
N ARG A 61 -3.31 -3.37 8.47
CA ARG A 61 -3.26 -4.68 9.15
C ARG A 61 -2.45 -4.59 10.44
N ASP A 62 -1.24 -4.05 10.35
CA ASP A 62 -0.33 -3.97 11.49
C ASP A 62 -0.85 -2.99 12.55
N GLY A 63 -1.49 -1.90 12.12
CA GLY A 63 -2.19 -0.96 13.00
C GLY A 63 -3.35 -1.60 13.76
N ILE A 64 -4.18 -2.42 13.10
CA ILE A 64 -5.27 -3.17 13.76
C ILE A 64 -4.70 -4.15 14.80
N ILE A 65 -3.65 -4.89 14.44
CA ILE A 65 -2.99 -5.83 15.36
C ILE A 65 -2.45 -5.08 16.59
N ALA A 66 -1.74 -3.98 16.37
CA ALA A 66 -1.20 -3.16 17.44
C ALA A 66 -2.31 -2.59 18.35
N ALA A 67 -3.41 -2.13 17.77
CA ALA A 67 -4.56 -1.61 18.53
C ALA A 67 -5.19 -2.69 19.42
N ILE A 68 -5.37 -3.90 18.90
CA ILE A 68 -5.90 -5.04 19.67
C ILE A 68 -4.97 -5.37 20.83
N ILE A 69 -3.66 -5.48 20.59
CA ILE A 69 -2.67 -5.78 21.63
C ILE A 69 -2.68 -4.69 22.71
N ALA A 70 -2.68 -3.42 22.32
CA ALA A 70 -2.74 -2.30 23.25
C ALA A 70 -4.01 -2.33 24.11
N LEU A 71 -5.16 -2.64 23.50
CA LEU A 71 -6.44 -2.76 24.21
C LEU A 71 -6.43 -3.91 25.23
N LEU A 72 -5.90 -5.08 24.85
CA LEU A 72 -5.82 -6.23 25.75
C LEU A 72 -4.91 -5.95 26.95
N ILE A 73 -3.72 -5.37 26.70
CA ILE A 73 -2.78 -5.00 27.76
C ILE A 73 -3.40 -3.94 28.67
N GLY A 74 -3.96 -2.87 28.10
CA GLY A 74 -4.61 -1.81 28.87
C GLY A 74 -5.75 -2.34 29.74
N SER A 75 -6.56 -3.25 29.20
CA SER A 75 -7.67 -3.86 29.94
C SER A 75 -7.18 -4.76 31.08
N ALA A 76 -6.17 -5.60 30.85
CA ALA A 76 -5.60 -6.48 31.87
C ALA A 76 -4.98 -5.67 33.03
N VAL A 77 -4.22 -4.62 32.70
CA VAL A 77 -3.62 -3.71 33.69
C VAL A 77 -4.71 -2.99 34.48
N GLY A 78 -5.71 -2.42 33.79
CA GLY A 78 -6.83 -1.72 34.43
C GLY A 78 -7.62 -2.63 35.38
N TRP A 79 -7.90 -3.87 34.96
CA TRP A 79 -8.59 -4.86 35.78
C TRP A 79 -7.77 -5.27 37.02
N TRP A 80 -6.47 -5.49 36.87
CA TRP A 80 -5.59 -5.84 37.99
C TRP A 80 -5.47 -4.73 39.03
N LEU A 81 -5.35 -3.47 38.58
CA LEU A 81 -5.34 -2.30 39.46
C LEU A 81 -6.70 -2.10 40.16
N GLY A 82 -7.80 -2.31 39.44
CA GLY A 82 -9.16 -2.25 39.99
C GLY A 82 -9.37 -3.27 41.12
N ARG A 83 -8.92 -4.52 40.94
CA ARG A 83 -9.00 -5.56 41.98
C ARG A 83 -8.26 -5.20 43.27
N LYS A 84 -7.11 -4.50 43.17
CA LYS A 84 -6.37 -4.06 44.35
C LYS A 84 -7.13 -3.01 45.15
N ARG A 85 -7.76 -2.05 44.47
CA ARG A 85 -8.58 -1.01 45.12
C ARG A 85 -9.81 -1.59 45.81
N SER A 86 -10.50 -2.56 45.20
CA SER A 86 -11.66 -3.22 45.83
C SER A 86 -11.29 -4.01 47.09
N ARG A 87 -10.11 -4.64 47.14
CA ARG A 87 -9.62 -5.34 48.34
C ARG A 87 -9.26 -4.39 49.49
N VAL A 88 -8.67 -3.23 49.19
CA VAL A 88 -8.33 -2.22 50.21
C VAL A 88 -9.57 -1.52 50.75
N ALA A 89 -10.59 -1.28 49.91
CA ALA A 89 -11.86 -0.70 50.36
C ALA A 89 -12.67 -1.67 51.25
N ALA A 90 -12.62 -2.98 50.98
CA ALA A 90 -13.28 -4.00 51.81
C ALA A 90 -12.54 -4.32 53.12
N ALA A 91 -11.31 -3.80 53.31
CA ALA A 91 -10.49 -4.01 54.51
C ALA A 91 -10.51 -2.81 55.47
N GLN A 92 -11.28 -1.75 55.17
CA GLN A 92 -11.54 -0.66 56.12
C GLN A 92 -12.82 -1.00 56.91
N PRO A 93 -12.78 -1.03 58.26
CA PRO A 93 -13.92 -1.35 59.12
C PRO A 93 -14.99 -0.26 59.12
#